data_AF-A0A7Y3E5D5-F1
#
_entry.id   AF-A0A7Y3E5D5-F1
#
_cell.length_a   1.000
_cell.length_b   1.000
_cell.length_c   1.000
_cell.angle_alpha   90.00
_cell.angle_beta   90.00
_cell.angle_gamma   90.00
#
_symmetry.space_group_name_H-M   'P 1'
#
loop_
_entity.id
_entity.type
_entity.pdbx_description
1 polymer ?
#
loop_
_entity_poly.entity_id
_entity_poly.type
_entity_poly.pdbx_seq_one_letter_code
_entity_poly.pdbx_strand_id
1 'polypeptide(L)'
;MYHTDMENSGKTIGRAGDCDLVLEDDSISRRHARIEVTPEGYLCVQDARSSNGTFLHRNGRWIRTRKVILGTQDRIRFGEFEVPLSQLVELFGNHSIRLREGYSVRGKPLFFDTNLADLPKPKIVLENPRRNPLTGDIEENK
;
A
#
# COMPACT_ATOMS: atom_id res chain seq x y z
N MET A 1 16.16 7.41 32.51
CA MET A 1 16.95 6.98 31.32
C MET A 1 15.95 6.95 30.17
N TYR A 2 16.20 7.75 29.12
CA TYR A 2 15.21 8.24 28.16
C TYR A 2 14.36 7.13 27.51
N HIS A 3 13.08 7.02 27.89
CA HIS A 3 12.08 6.51 26.95
C HIS A 3 11.89 7.63 25.94
N THR A 4 12.47 7.50 24.75
CA THR A 4 12.06 8.34 23.64
C THR A 4 10.62 7.95 23.38
N ASP A 5 9.70 8.83 23.79
CA ASP A 5 8.32 8.83 23.37
C ASP A 5 8.33 8.80 21.83
N MET A 6 8.23 7.60 21.26
CA MET A 6 7.75 7.44 19.90
C MET A 6 6.32 7.93 19.94
N GLU A 7 6.15 9.25 19.87
CA GLU A 7 4.85 9.85 19.64
C GLU A 7 4.26 9.11 18.46
N ASN A 8 3.09 8.52 18.72
CA ASN A 8 2.27 7.74 17.83
C ASN A 8 1.77 8.61 16.66
N SER A 9 2.70 9.16 15.88
CA SER A 9 2.50 10.20 14.86
C SER A 9 1.99 9.53 13.59
N GLY A 10 0.83 8.91 13.72
CA GLY A 10 0.12 8.40 12.56
C GLY A 10 -0.18 9.55 11.62
N LYS A 11 0.22 9.40 10.36
CA LYS A 11 -0.01 10.32 9.26
C LYS A 11 -1.32 9.95 8.58
N THR A 12 -2.02 10.95 8.10
CA THR A 12 -3.32 10.83 7.45
C THR A 12 -3.16 10.86 5.93
N ILE A 13 -3.90 10.00 5.25
CA ILE A 13 -3.92 9.89 3.79
C ILE A 13 -5.35 10.15 3.34
N GLY A 14 -5.53 11.04 2.38
CA GLY A 14 -6.86 11.35 1.86
C GLY A 14 -6.85 12.47 0.84
N ARG A 15 -8.02 12.78 0.30
CA ARG A 15 -8.19 13.87 -0.67
C ARG A 15 -8.31 15.26 -0.03
N ALA A 16 -8.62 15.32 1.27
CA ALA A 16 -8.73 16.61 1.94
C ALA A 16 -7.34 17.25 2.09
N GLY A 17 -7.25 18.56 1.87
CA GLY A 17 -5.97 19.29 1.91
C GLY A 17 -5.35 19.41 3.30
N ASP A 18 -6.03 18.96 4.35
CA ASP A 18 -5.54 18.86 5.72
C ASP A 18 -4.90 17.50 6.04
N CYS A 19 -4.84 16.58 5.06
CA CYS A 19 -4.15 15.31 5.21
C CYS A 19 -2.63 15.46 5.05
N ASP A 20 -1.86 14.63 5.76
CA ASP A 20 -0.39 14.60 5.64
C ASP A 20 0.07 14.13 4.24
N LEU A 21 -0.68 13.21 3.64
CA LEU A 21 -0.56 12.84 2.23
C LEU A 21 -1.86 13.14 1.51
N VAL A 22 -1.84 14.22 0.74
CA VAL A 22 -2.96 14.62 -0.11
C VAL A 22 -2.89 13.86 -1.42
N LEU A 23 -3.96 13.13 -1.74
CA LEU A 23 -4.11 12.41 -2.99
C LEU A 23 -5.33 12.99 -3.73
N GLU A 24 -5.07 13.71 -4.81
CA GLU A 24 -6.08 14.43 -5.60
C GLU A 24 -6.80 13.50 -6.58
N ASP A 25 -7.61 12.58 -6.07
CA ASP A 25 -8.39 11.65 -6.90
C ASP A 25 -9.79 11.41 -6.31
N ASP A 26 -10.82 11.46 -7.17
CA ASP A 26 -12.21 11.36 -6.74
C ASP A 26 -12.57 10.00 -6.11
N SER A 27 -11.80 8.96 -6.39
CA SER A 27 -11.95 7.65 -5.74
C SER A 27 -11.48 7.66 -4.28
N ILE A 28 -10.85 8.73 -3.82
CA ILE A 28 -10.26 8.84 -2.49
C ILE A 28 -11.18 9.64 -1.57
N SER A 29 -11.54 9.03 -0.44
CA SER A 29 -12.27 9.72 0.63
C SER A 29 -11.44 10.86 1.24
N ARG A 30 -12.11 11.91 1.72
CA ARG A 30 -11.48 13.05 2.40
C ARG A 30 -10.44 12.63 3.44
N ARG A 31 -10.79 11.66 4.28
CA ARG A 31 -9.88 10.92 5.14
C ARG A 31 -10.00 9.45 4.77
N HIS A 32 -9.04 8.92 4.03
CA HIS A 32 -9.12 7.59 3.43
C HIS A 32 -8.47 6.55 4.32
N ALA A 33 -7.26 6.83 4.78
CA ALA A 33 -6.48 5.93 5.60
C ALA A 33 -5.58 6.69 6.58
N ARG A 34 -5.04 5.95 7.54
CA ARG A 34 -3.99 6.39 8.46
C ARG A 34 -2.81 5.45 8.29
N ILE A 35 -1.62 5.99 8.25
CA ILE A 35 -0.38 5.23 8.25
C ILE A 35 0.40 5.54 9.52
N GLU A 36 0.93 4.52 10.16
CA GLU A 36 1.65 4.62 11.42
C GLU A 36 2.85 3.69 11.42
N VAL A 37 3.87 4.05 12.19
CA VAL A 37 4.97 3.14 12.49
C VAL A 37 4.64 2.45 13.80
N THR A 38 4.59 1.11 13.81
CA THR A 38 4.32 0.35 15.03
C THR A 38 5.46 0.50 16.04
N PRO A 39 5.26 0.17 17.33
CA PRO A 39 6.34 0.21 18.32
C PRO A 39 7.57 -0.63 17.94
N GLU A 40 7.38 -1.69 17.16
CA GLU A 40 8.44 -2.55 16.63
C GLU A 40 9.13 -1.98 15.38
N GLY A 41 8.70 -0.80 14.91
CA GLY A 41 9.25 -0.07 13.78
C GLY A 41 8.60 -0.39 12.44
N TYR A 42 7.51 -1.16 12.38
CA TYR A 42 6.91 -1.57 11.10
C TYR A 42 5.96 -0.53 10.52
N LEU A 43 5.95 -0.37 9.20
CA LEU A 43 4.97 0.48 8.53
C LEU A 43 3.60 -0.21 8.46
N CYS A 44 2.62 0.39 9.11
CA CYS A 44 1.25 -0.11 9.21
C CYS A 44 0.28 0.87 8.56
N VAL A 45 -0.59 0.38 7.68
CA VAL A 45 -1.66 1.16 7.06
C VAL A 45 -3.00 0.67 7.57
N GLN A 46 -3.86 1.61 7.96
CA GLN A 46 -5.22 1.38 8.43
C GLN A 46 -6.23 2.19 7.61
N ASP A 47 -7.19 1.50 7.00
CA ASP A 47 -8.30 2.14 6.28
C ASP A 47 -9.26 2.81 7.27
N ALA A 48 -9.65 4.05 6.97
CA ALA A 48 -10.52 4.87 7.81
C ALA A 48 -12.01 4.74 7.43
N ARG A 49 -12.43 3.54 7.01
CA ARG A 49 -13.76 3.27 6.43
C ARG A 49 -13.99 4.09 5.16
N SER A 50 -13.00 4.08 4.28
CA SER A 50 -13.10 4.78 3.00
C SER A 50 -14.21 4.18 2.12
N SER A 51 -14.75 5.00 1.23
CA SER A 51 -15.85 4.61 0.32
C SER A 51 -15.42 3.49 -0.62
N ASN A 52 -14.24 3.64 -1.25
CA ASN A 52 -13.76 2.71 -2.25
C ASN A 52 -12.79 1.65 -1.69
N GLY A 53 -12.31 1.83 -0.45
CA GLY A 53 -11.44 0.88 0.22
C GLY A 53 -9.96 1.06 -0.07
N THR A 54 -9.15 0.48 0.81
CA THR A 54 -7.71 0.33 0.65
C THR A 54 -7.40 -1.10 0.17
N PHE A 55 -6.49 -1.23 -0.80
CA PHE A 55 -6.11 -2.51 -1.40
C PHE A 55 -4.60 -2.73 -1.33
N LEU A 56 -4.21 -3.93 -0.90
CA LEU A 56 -2.84 -4.41 -0.94
C LEU A 56 -2.68 -5.39 -2.10
N HIS A 57 -1.69 -5.17 -2.96
CA HIS A 57 -1.23 -6.15 -3.92
C HIS A 57 -0.11 -7.01 -3.30
N ARG A 58 -0.36 -8.30 -3.16
CA ARG A 58 0.62 -9.28 -2.68
C ARG A 58 0.39 -10.62 -3.38
N ASN A 59 1.48 -11.29 -3.75
CA ASN A 59 1.44 -12.59 -4.44
C ASN A 59 0.60 -12.56 -5.74
N GLY A 60 0.71 -11.47 -6.51
CA GLY A 60 0.01 -11.33 -7.80
C GLY A 60 -1.48 -11.01 -7.71
N ARG A 61 -2.00 -10.68 -6.52
CA ARG A 61 -3.42 -10.40 -6.31
C ARG A 61 -3.64 -9.16 -5.46
N TRP A 62 -4.67 -8.39 -5.82
CA TRP A 62 -5.21 -7.30 -5.00
C TRP A 62 -6.17 -7.83 -3.93
N ILE A 63 -5.96 -7.42 -2.69
CA ILE A 63 -6.72 -7.82 -1.51
C ILE A 63 -7.18 -6.55 -0.80
N ARG A 64 -8.49 -6.39 -0.63
CA ARG A 64 -9.04 -5.30 0.18
C ARG A 64 -8.63 -5.50 1.64
N THR A 65 -8.06 -4.47 2.26
CA THR A 65 -7.57 -4.55 3.63
C THR A 65 -8.11 -3.40 4.47
N ARG A 66 -8.29 -3.66 5.77
CA ARG A 66 -8.64 -2.64 6.77
C ARG A 66 -7.47 -2.22 7.63
N LYS A 67 -6.52 -3.12 7.87
CA LYS A 67 -5.29 -2.87 8.60
C LYS A 67 -4.23 -3.85 8.10
N VAL A 68 -3.05 -3.35 7.72
CA VAL A 68 -1.98 -4.19 7.19
C VAL A 68 -0.60 -3.64 7.51
N ILE A 69 0.34 -4.55 7.77
CA ILE A 69 1.77 -4.23 7.82
C ILE A 69 2.35 -4.45 6.42
N LEU A 70 2.99 -3.41 5.88
CA LEU A 70 3.55 -3.41 4.55
C LEU A 70 4.91 -4.11 4.52
N GLY A 71 5.13 -4.85 3.45
CA GLY A 71 6.41 -5.46 3.07
C GLY A 71 7.07 -4.73 1.91
N THR A 72 8.32 -5.07 1.61
CA THR A 72 9.12 -4.38 0.57
C THR A 72 8.61 -4.60 -0.85
N GLN A 73 7.92 -5.71 -1.10
CA GLN A 73 7.38 -6.09 -2.41
C GLN A 73 5.88 -5.77 -2.55
N ASP A 74 5.30 -5.15 -1.54
CA ASP A 74 3.89 -4.81 -1.54
C ASP A 74 3.64 -3.56 -2.40
N ARG A 75 2.49 -3.53 -3.06
CA ARG A 75 1.96 -2.30 -3.64
C ARG A 75 0.66 -1.98 -2.95
N ILE A 76 0.41 -0.70 -2.68
CA ILE A 76 -0.80 -0.29 -1.98
C ILE A 76 -1.53 0.78 -2.76
N ARG A 77 -2.85 0.64 -2.76
CA ARG A 77 -3.77 1.52 -3.46
C ARG A 77 -4.85 2.02 -2.51
N PHE A 78 -5.17 3.30 -2.60
CA PHE A 78 -6.27 3.93 -1.88
C PHE A 78 -7.33 4.30 -2.93
N GLY A 79 -8.50 3.66 -2.88
CA GLY A 79 -9.44 3.71 -3.99
C GLY A 79 -8.82 3.11 -5.25
N GLU A 80 -8.73 3.91 -6.31
CA GLU A 80 -8.09 3.57 -7.59
C GLU A 80 -6.67 4.13 -7.72
N PHE A 81 -6.19 4.91 -6.74
CA PHE A 81 -4.89 5.56 -6.78
C PHE A 81 -3.80 4.74 -6.08
N GLU A 82 -2.78 4.33 -6.82
CA GLU A 82 -1.65 3.57 -6.28
C GLU A 82 -0.57 4.51 -5.73
N VAL A 83 -0.09 4.21 -4.53
CA VAL A 83 0.94 5.01 -3.87
C VAL A 83 2.23 4.19 -3.77
N PRO A 84 3.36 4.69 -4.32
CA PRO A 84 4.66 4.07 -4.14
C PRO A 84 5.05 3.98 -2.67
N LEU A 85 5.67 2.86 -2.26
CA LEU A 85 6.14 2.69 -0.87
C LEU A 85 7.14 3.78 -0.45
N SER A 86 7.96 4.29 -1.37
CA SER A 86 8.90 5.39 -1.10
C SER A 86 8.19 6.63 -0.59
N GLN A 87 7.08 7.01 -1.23
CA GLN A 87 6.28 8.17 -0.84
C GLN A 87 5.68 8.00 0.56
N LEU A 88 5.25 6.79 0.92
CA LEU A 88 4.75 6.49 2.26
C LEU A 88 5.84 6.56 3.32
N VAL A 89 7.05 6.09 3.00
CA VAL A 89 8.21 6.14 3.90
C VAL A 89 8.69 7.58 4.10
N GLU A 90 8.65 8.41 3.05
CA GLU A 90 9.03 9.82 3.07
C GLU A 90 8.19 10.66 4.05
N LEU A 91 6.93 10.27 4.31
CA LEU A 91 6.07 10.95 5.31
C LEU A 91 6.64 10.92 6.73
N PHE A 92 7.52 9.96 7.00
CA PHE A 92 8.21 9.83 8.28
C PHE A 92 9.66 10.32 8.18
N GLY A 93 10.07 11.01 7.11
CA GLY A 93 11.35 11.69 7.01
C GLY A 93 12.54 10.84 7.44
N ASN A 94 13.22 11.26 8.52
CA ASN A 94 14.45 10.63 9.03
C ASN A 94 14.25 9.43 9.97
N HIS A 95 13.01 8.97 10.18
CA HIS A 95 12.75 7.84 11.09
C HIS A 95 13.11 6.50 10.45
N SER A 96 13.68 5.59 11.25
CA SER A 96 13.98 4.22 10.84
C SER A 96 12.68 3.42 10.70
N ILE A 97 12.32 3.03 9.48
CA ILE A 97 11.11 2.25 9.18
C ILE A 97 11.51 0.84 8.71
N ARG A 98 10.84 -0.15 9.27
CA ARG A 98 10.92 -1.56 8.88
C ARG A 98 9.73 -1.94 8.01
N LEU A 99 9.98 -2.76 7.00
CA LEU A 99 8.95 -3.43 6.21
C LEU A 99 9.01 -4.94 6.46
N ARG A 100 7.87 -5.62 6.34
CA ARG A 100 7.80 -7.08 6.44
C ARG A 100 8.58 -7.71 5.28
N GLU A 101 9.38 -8.74 5.56
CA GLU A 101 10.48 -9.23 4.71
C GLU A 101 11.66 -8.25 4.58
N GLY A 102 12.58 -8.37 5.54
CA GLY A 102 14.01 -8.40 5.23
C GLY A 102 14.82 -7.10 5.23
N TYR A 103 14.28 -5.88 5.12
CA TYR A 103 15.14 -4.69 4.99
C TYR A 103 14.60 -3.41 5.65
N SER A 104 15.52 -2.66 6.28
CA SER A 104 15.33 -1.34 6.89
C SER A 104 15.70 -0.26 5.88
N VAL A 105 14.88 0.79 5.73
CA VAL A 105 15.26 1.94 4.90
C VAL A 105 16.19 2.86 5.71
N ARG A 106 17.34 3.23 5.10
CA ARG A 106 18.50 4.04 5.60
C ARG A 106 19.72 3.27 6.16
N GLY A 107 20.04 2.11 5.59
CA GLY A 107 21.32 1.42 5.85
C GLY A 107 21.90 0.52 4.74
N LYS A 108 21.18 0.33 3.62
CA LYS A 108 21.56 -0.30 2.31
C LYS A 108 21.87 -1.82 2.31
N PRO A 109 21.52 -2.58 1.24
CA PRO A 109 21.32 -2.15 -0.15
C PRO A 109 19.92 -2.38 -0.74
N LEU A 110 19.49 -1.44 -1.58
CA LEU A 110 18.63 -1.72 -2.74
C LEU A 110 19.54 -2.31 -3.81
N PHE A 111 19.47 -3.61 -4.09
CA PHE A 111 20.08 -4.13 -5.31
C PHE A 111 19.08 -3.91 -6.46
N PHE A 112 19.32 -2.85 -7.22
CA PHE A 112 18.81 -2.70 -8.60
C PHE A 112 19.81 -3.24 -9.64
N ASP A 113 20.73 -4.12 -9.24
CA ASP A 113 21.66 -4.83 -10.12
C ASP A 113 21.47 -6.33 -9.82
N THR A 114 20.71 -7.08 -10.61
CA THR A 114 21.19 -7.65 -11.87
C THR A 114 19.95 -8.06 -12.69
N ASN A 115 19.90 -7.61 -13.93
CA ASN A 115 18.97 -7.99 -15.00
C ASN A 115 17.46 -7.73 -14.78
N LEU A 116 16.93 -6.77 -15.57
CA LEU A 116 15.49 -6.52 -15.75
C LEU A 116 14.71 -7.80 -16.19
N ALA A 117 15.41 -8.83 -16.66
CA ALA A 117 14.85 -10.12 -17.07
C ALA A 117 14.46 -11.06 -15.91
N ASP A 118 15.03 -10.88 -14.71
CA ASP A 118 14.81 -11.73 -13.53
C ASP A 118 13.75 -11.16 -12.56
N LEU A 119 13.26 -9.94 -12.81
CA LEU A 119 12.01 -9.50 -12.21
C LEU A 119 10.92 -10.51 -12.58
N PRO A 120 10.08 -10.97 -11.64
CA PRO A 120 8.90 -11.73 -12.00
C PRO A 120 8.10 -10.85 -12.95
N LYS A 121 8.12 -11.20 -14.24
CA LYS A 121 7.41 -10.46 -15.28
C LYS A 121 5.98 -10.31 -14.77
N PRO A 122 5.42 -9.09 -14.70
CA PRO A 122 4.03 -8.94 -14.33
C PRO A 122 3.22 -9.76 -15.33
N LYS A 123 2.72 -10.92 -14.90
CA LYS A 123 1.68 -11.62 -15.62
C LYS A 123 0.46 -10.74 -15.45
N ILE A 124 0.25 -9.84 -16.41
CA ILE A 124 -1.03 -9.19 -16.62
C ILE A 124 -1.97 -10.32 -17.04
N VAL A 125 -2.51 -11.05 -16.07
CA VAL A 125 -3.71 -11.88 -16.28
C VAL A 125 -4.87 -10.94 -16.01
N LEU A 126 -5.18 -10.11 -17.01
CA LEU A 126 -6.49 -9.46 -17.07
C LEU A 126 -7.47 -10.51 -17.60
N GLU A 127 -7.74 -11.55 -16.81
CA GLU A 127 -8.92 -12.38 -17.05
C GLU A 127 -10.11 -11.58 -16.56
N ASN A 128 -10.65 -10.76 -17.46
CA ASN A 128 -12.04 -10.32 -17.37
C ASN A 128 -12.89 -11.52 -17.78
N PRO A 129 -13.55 -12.25 -16.84
CA PRO A 129 -14.56 -13.20 -17.26
C PRO A 129 -15.67 -12.41 -17.96
N ARG A 130 -15.94 -12.75 -19.22
CA ARG A 130 -17.10 -12.20 -19.95
C ARG A 130 -18.34 -12.64 -19.19
N ARG A 131 -19.02 -11.70 -18.54
CA ARG A 131 -20.33 -11.94 -17.91
C ARG A 131 -21.38 -11.94 -19.02
N ASN A 132 -22.19 -12.98 -19.12
CA ASN A 132 -23.27 -13.02 -20.10
C ASN A 132 -24.37 -12.03 -19.65
N PRO A 133 -24.69 -10.99 -20.45
CA PRO A 133 -25.61 -9.93 -20.03
C PRO A 133 -27.08 -10.36 -19.97
N LEU A 134 -27.42 -11.56 -20.48
CA LEU A 134 -28.79 -12.08 -20.48
C LEU A 134 -29.08 -13.00 -19.29
N THR A 135 -28.09 -13.72 -18.78
CA THR A 135 -28.28 -14.73 -17.71
C THR A 135 -27.60 -14.36 -16.39
N GLY A 136 -26.56 -13.52 -16.42
CA GLY A 136 -25.81 -13.11 -15.23
C GLY A 136 -24.82 -14.15 -14.70
N ASP A 137 -24.65 -15.27 -15.39
CA ASP A 137 -23.69 -16.31 -15.03
C ASP A 137 -22.27 -15.99 -15.55
N ILE A 138 -21.26 -16.55 -14.88
CA ILE A 138 -19.85 -16.47 -15.27
C ILE A 138 -19.57 -17.63 -16.23
N GLU A 139 -19.26 -17.35 -17.50
CA GLU A 139 -18.83 -18.38 -18.44
C GLU A 139 -17.37 -18.76 -18.15
N GLU A 140 -17.16 -19.95 -17.58
CA GLU A 140 -15.83 -20.52 -17.37
C GLU A 140 -15.36 -21.13 -18.70
N ASN A 141 -14.29 -20.57 -19.28
CA ASN A 141 -13.71 -21.09 -20.53
C ASN A 141 -13.13 -22.49 -20.28
N LYS A 142 -13.56 -23.46 -21.10
CA LYS A 142 -13.01 -24.84 -21.14
C LYS A 142 -11.62 -24.90 -21.76
#